data_AF-A0A965P7D2-F1
#
_entry.id   AF-A0A965P7D2-F1
#
_cell.length_a   1.000
_cell.length_b   1.000
_cell.length_c   1.000
_cell.angle_alpha   90.00
_cell.angle_beta   90.00
_cell.angle_gamma   90.00
#
_symmetry.space_group_name_H-M   'P 1'
#
loop_
_entity.id
_entity.type
_entity.pdbx_description
1 polymer ?
#
loop_
_entity_poly.entity_id
_entity_poly.type
_entity_poly.pdbx_seq_one_letter_code
_entity_poly.pdbx_strand_id
1 'polypeptide(L)'
;MGVSQFSLALEAASVAVGLGQSALCALTGISPSSMSKYFRGSAPIGFMVAGKLIAAMPSPHNATLLAAYLRDEIPEGLEGLVCIMGNATSVAQPALDPIPSQDELSGPARELIGYFARRMSEPAIADLLESTRRALEA
;
A
#
# COMPACT_ATOMS: atom_id res chain seq x y z
N MET A 1 9.85 2.47 -18.02
CA MET A 1 8.74 2.25 -17.05
C MET A 1 9.16 1.09 -16.19
N GLY A 2 9.41 1.33 -14.90
CA GLY A 2 9.71 0.26 -13.94
C GLY A 2 8.50 -0.67 -13.79
N VAL A 3 8.75 -1.93 -13.44
CA VAL A 3 7.70 -2.90 -13.15
C VAL A 3 7.05 -2.51 -11.83
N SER A 4 5.72 -2.29 -11.80
CA SER A 4 4.97 -1.97 -10.58
C SER A 4 5.11 -3.09 -9.54
N GLN A 5 5.54 -2.74 -8.34
CA GLN A 5 5.62 -3.71 -7.23
C GLN A 5 4.24 -4.21 -6.84
N PHE A 6 3.22 -3.35 -6.92
CA PHE A 6 1.84 -3.75 -6.63
C PHE A 6 1.35 -4.83 -7.61
N SER A 7 1.60 -4.67 -8.90
CA SER A 7 1.20 -5.67 -9.91
C SER A 7 1.85 -7.03 -9.66
N LEU A 8 3.15 -7.05 -9.32
CA LEU A 8 3.86 -8.28 -8.97
C LEU A 8 3.30 -8.92 -7.69
N ALA A 9 3.04 -8.12 -6.66
CA ALA A 9 2.46 -8.59 -5.41
C ALA A 9 1.03 -9.12 -5.62
N LEU A 10 0.24 -8.49 -6.49
CA LEU A 10 -1.12 -8.89 -6.82
C LEU A 10 -1.15 -10.23 -7.54
N GLU A 11 -0.27 -10.42 -8.52
CA GLU A 11 -0.12 -11.69 -9.22
C GLU A 11 0.29 -12.80 -8.25
N ALA A 12 1.34 -12.57 -7.45
CA ALA A 12 1.81 -13.54 -6.46
C ALA A 12 0.72 -13.90 -5.42
N ALA A 13 0.00 -12.91 -4.89
CA ALA A 13 -1.11 -13.11 -3.97
C ALA A 13 -2.24 -13.91 -4.61
N SER A 14 -2.61 -13.58 -5.85
CA SER A 14 -3.68 -14.27 -6.58
C SER A 14 -3.35 -15.75 -6.79
N VAL A 15 -2.09 -16.07 -7.11
CA VAL A 15 -1.62 -17.46 -7.29
C VAL A 15 -1.59 -18.19 -5.95
N ALA A 16 -1.10 -17.55 -4.89
CA ALA A 16 -1.01 -18.15 -3.56
C ALA A 16 -2.38 -18.50 -2.96
N VAL A 17 -3.38 -17.62 -3.18
CA VAL A 17 -4.75 -17.80 -2.67
C VAL A 17 -5.61 -18.64 -3.64
N GLY A 18 -5.12 -18.92 -4.85
CA GLY A 18 -5.87 -19.63 -5.88
C GLY A 18 -7.05 -18.82 -6.45
N LEU A 19 -7.01 -17.48 -6.31
CA LEU A 19 -8.04 -16.59 -6.82
C LEU A 19 -7.67 -16.10 -8.22
N GLY A 20 -8.38 -16.58 -9.24
CA GLY A 20 -8.25 -16.08 -10.60
C GLY A 20 -8.76 -14.65 -10.76
N GLN A 21 -8.36 -13.98 -11.85
CA GLN A 21 -8.80 -12.61 -12.17
C GLN A 21 -10.33 -12.47 -12.23
N SER A 22 -11.04 -13.49 -12.72
CA SER A 22 -12.51 -13.49 -12.77
C SER A 22 -13.16 -13.42 -11.39
N ALA A 23 -12.62 -14.17 -10.41
CA ALA A 23 -13.08 -14.14 -9.03
C ALA A 23 -12.79 -12.78 -8.38
N LEU A 24 -11.61 -12.21 -8.62
CA LEU A 24 -11.26 -10.87 -8.13
C LEU A 24 -12.16 -9.79 -8.75
N CYS A 25 -12.50 -9.88 -10.03
CA CYS A 25 -13.47 -8.97 -10.66
C CYS A 25 -14.84 -9.05 -9.98
N ALA A 26 -15.32 -10.27 -9.66
CA ALA A 26 -16.59 -10.46 -8.97
C ALA A 26 -16.57 -9.89 -7.54
N LEU A 27 -15.47 -10.07 -6.81
CA LEU A 27 -15.32 -9.57 -5.43
C LEU A 27 -15.18 -8.04 -5.36
N THR A 28 -14.55 -7.42 -6.35
CA THR A 28 -14.20 -5.99 -6.31
C THR A 28 -15.09 -5.10 -7.19
N GLY A 29 -15.85 -5.70 -8.10
CA GLY A 29 -16.61 -4.99 -9.14
C GLY A 29 -15.73 -4.32 -10.20
N ILE A 30 -14.42 -4.62 -10.24
CA ILE A 30 -13.49 -4.10 -11.24
C ILE A 30 -13.74 -4.82 -12.57
N SER A 31 -13.74 -4.09 -13.69
CA SER A 31 -13.95 -4.70 -15.00
C SER A 31 -12.78 -5.62 -15.40
N PRO A 32 -13.03 -6.72 -16.13
CA PRO A 32 -11.97 -7.64 -16.56
C PRO A 32 -10.84 -6.98 -17.35
N SER A 33 -11.18 -5.97 -18.17
CA SER A 33 -10.20 -5.21 -18.94
C SER A 33 -9.28 -4.37 -18.06
N SER A 34 -9.80 -3.77 -16.99
CA SER A 34 -9.00 -3.01 -16.02
C SER A 34 -8.15 -3.96 -15.17
N MET A 35 -8.74 -5.06 -14.70
CA MET A 35 -8.04 -6.11 -13.95
C MET A 35 -6.83 -6.64 -14.72
N SER A 36 -7.02 -6.95 -16.02
CA SER A 36 -5.93 -7.41 -16.89
C SER A 36 -4.79 -6.40 -17.01
N LYS A 37 -5.11 -5.10 -17.04
CA LYS A 37 -4.08 -4.04 -17.08
C LYS A 37 -3.31 -3.95 -15.76
N TYR A 38 -4.01 -4.08 -14.63
CA TYR A 38 -3.40 -4.04 -13.31
C TYR A 38 -2.46 -5.23 -13.07
N PHE A 39 -2.86 -6.44 -13.47
CA PHE A 39 -1.98 -7.61 -13.42
C PHE A 39 -0.73 -7.46 -14.29
N ARG A 40 -0.86 -6.80 -15.45
CA ARG A 40 0.27 -6.56 -16.36
C ARG A 40 1.14 -5.37 -15.99
N GLY A 41 0.77 -4.60 -14.96
CA GLY A 41 1.41 -3.32 -14.64
C GLY A 41 1.34 -2.28 -15.77
N SER A 42 0.38 -2.42 -16.69
CA SER A 42 0.25 -1.54 -17.86
C SER A 42 -0.67 -0.35 -17.63
N ALA A 43 -1.23 -0.22 -16.43
CA ALA A 43 -1.97 0.94 -15.99
C ALA A 43 -1.65 1.25 -14.52
N PRO A 44 -1.52 2.53 -14.15
CA PRO A 44 -1.38 2.93 -12.75
C PRO A 44 -2.63 2.52 -11.97
N ILE A 45 -2.43 2.10 -10.73
CA ILE A 45 -3.51 1.66 -9.85
C ILE A 45 -3.82 2.81 -8.91
N GLY A 46 -4.99 3.42 -9.09
CA GLY A 46 -5.46 4.46 -8.18
C GLY A 46 -5.79 3.89 -6.80
N PHE A 47 -5.70 4.74 -5.78
CA PHE A 47 -5.93 4.38 -4.38
C PHE A 47 -7.24 3.59 -4.14
N MET A 48 -8.36 4.05 -4.70
CA MET A 48 -9.67 3.38 -4.56
C MET A 48 -9.68 1.95 -5.10
N VAL A 49 -8.93 1.70 -6.18
CA VAL A 49 -8.82 0.38 -6.79
C VAL A 49 -7.89 -0.51 -5.96
N ALA A 50 -6.75 0.04 -5.51
CA ALA A 50 -5.84 -0.65 -4.61
C ALA A 50 -6.56 -1.09 -3.31
N GLY A 51 -7.34 -0.20 -2.69
CA GLY A 51 -8.11 -0.52 -1.48
C GLY A 51 -9.08 -1.69 -1.66
N LYS A 52 -9.80 -1.74 -2.81
CA LYS A 52 -10.69 -2.87 -3.13
C LYS A 52 -9.92 -4.19 -3.29
N LEU A 53 -8.78 -4.16 -3.98
CA LEU A 53 -7.95 -5.34 -4.21
C LEU A 53 -7.29 -5.83 -2.91
N ILE A 54 -6.81 -4.92 -2.07
CA ILE A 54 -6.23 -5.23 -0.76
C ILE A 54 -7.30 -5.86 0.15
N ALA A 55 -8.50 -5.28 0.21
CA ALA A 55 -9.60 -5.79 1.03
C ALA A 55 -10.14 -7.15 0.54
N ALA A 56 -10.03 -7.44 -0.76
CA ALA A 56 -10.44 -8.73 -1.32
C ALA A 56 -9.45 -9.87 -1.04
N MET A 57 -8.28 -9.57 -0.47
CA MET A 57 -7.22 -10.55 -0.22
C MET A 57 -7.12 -10.89 1.27
N PRO A 58 -6.88 -12.16 1.62
CA PRO A 58 -6.66 -12.56 3.01
C PRO A 58 -5.30 -12.09 3.53
N SER A 59 -5.17 -12.00 4.86
CA SER A 59 -3.86 -11.87 5.52
C SER A 59 -3.01 -13.11 5.24
N PRO A 60 -1.68 -12.97 5.01
CA PRO A 60 -0.87 -11.74 5.05
C PRO A 60 -0.75 -11.00 3.69
N HIS A 61 -1.47 -11.44 2.66
CA HIS A 61 -1.34 -10.90 1.31
C HIS A 61 -1.85 -9.47 1.20
N ASN A 62 -2.89 -9.11 1.95
CA ASN A 62 -3.37 -7.72 2.05
C ASN A 62 -2.29 -6.74 2.53
N ALA A 63 -1.53 -7.09 3.56
CA ALA A 63 -0.43 -6.28 4.08
C ALA A 63 0.72 -6.16 3.06
N THR A 64 1.01 -7.26 2.36
CA THR A 64 2.01 -7.29 1.29
C THR A 64 1.61 -6.36 0.14
N LEU A 65 0.34 -6.38 -0.25
CA LEU A 65 -0.21 -5.50 -1.28
C LEU A 65 -0.19 -4.04 -0.89
N LEU A 66 -0.55 -3.73 0.36
CA LEU A 66 -0.48 -2.35 0.88
C LEU A 66 0.97 -1.83 0.86
N ALA A 67 1.92 -2.64 1.33
CA ALA A 67 3.32 -2.26 1.31
C ALA A 67 3.84 -2.03 -0.12
N ALA A 68 3.44 -2.89 -1.07
CA ALA A 68 3.80 -2.75 -2.47
C ALA A 68 3.18 -1.50 -3.11
N TYR A 69 1.92 -1.19 -2.80
CA TYR A 69 1.25 0.04 -3.26
C TYR A 69 1.99 1.28 -2.78
N LEU A 70 2.33 1.33 -1.49
CA LEU A 70 3.04 2.46 -0.91
C LEU A 70 4.45 2.63 -1.48
N ARG A 71 5.14 1.53 -1.84
CA ARG A 71 6.44 1.62 -2.52
C ARG A 71 6.34 2.21 -3.92
N ASP A 72 5.31 1.85 -4.68
CA ASP A 72 5.07 2.41 -6.02
C ASP A 72 4.75 3.92 -5.97
N GLU A 73 4.32 4.44 -4.82
CA GLU A 73 4.02 5.87 -4.60
C GLU A 73 5.24 6.67 -4.08
N ILE A 74 6.38 6.02 -3.78
CA ILE A 74 7.61 6.71 -3.38
C ILE A 74 8.25 7.34 -4.63
N PRO A 75 8.52 8.66 -4.64
CA PRO A 75 9.22 9.31 -5.74
C PRO A 75 10.63 8.76 -5.94
N GLU A 76 11.07 8.70 -7.20
CA GLU A 76 12.43 8.29 -7.55
C GLU A 76 13.48 9.16 -6.82
N GLY A 77 14.47 8.52 -6.19
CA GLY A 77 15.52 9.18 -5.41
C GLY A 77 15.25 9.26 -3.91
N LEU A 78 14.07 8.83 -3.44
CA LEU A 78 13.69 8.82 -2.02
C LEU A 78 13.54 7.39 -1.45
N GLU A 79 13.85 6.36 -2.24
CA GLU A 79 13.67 4.95 -1.86
C GLU A 79 14.56 4.55 -0.67
N GLY A 80 15.73 5.18 -0.51
CA GLY A 80 16.63 4.95 0.61
C GLY A 80 16.23 5.64 1.93
N LEU A 81 15.25 6.54 1.88
CA LEU A 81 14.79 7.33 3.04
C LEU A 81 13.50 6.80 3.66
N VAL A 82 12.77 5.93 2.95
CA VAL A 82 11.46 5.42 3.39
C VAL A 82 11.58 3.93 3.67
N CYS A 83 11.46 3.55 4.95
CA CYS A 83 11.36 2.15 5.36
C CYS A 83 9.88 1.79 5.60
N ILE A 84 9.35 0.86 4.80
CA ILE A 84 8.01 0.29 5.02
C ILE A 84 8.16 -1.04 5.75
N MET A 85 7.84 -1.05 7.04
CA MET A 85 7.89 -2.27 7.86
C MET A 85 6.61 -3.09 7.68
N GLY A 86 6.76 -4.39 7.39
CA GLY A 86 5.66 -5.31 7.07
C GLY A 86 4.93 -5.91 8.28
N ASN A 87 5.23 -5.42 9.48
CA ASN A 87 4.78 -5.99 10.74
C ASN A 87 4.22 -4.88 11.63
N ALA A 88 2.90 -4.91 11.86
CA ALA A 88 2.24 -4.22 12.96
C ALA A 88 2.51 -4.95 14.28
N THR A 89 3.77 -5.34 14.54
CA THR A 89 4.20 -5.47 15.93
C THR A 89 4.13 -4.06 16.47
N SER A 90 3.47 -3.82 17.60
CA SER A 90 3.73 -2.64 18.40
C SER A 90 5.24 -2.60 18.59
N VAL A 91 5.91 -1.81 17.76
CA VAL A 91 7.34 -1.64 17.86
C VAL A 91 7.46 -0.82 19.12
N ALA A 92 7.93 -1.43 20.21
CA ALA A 92 8.68 -0.67 21.19
C ALA A 92 9.66 0.12 20.35
N GLN A 93 9.44 1.44 20.27
CA GLN A 93 10.11 2.34 19.32
C GLN A 93 11.55 1.83 19.16
N PRO A 94 12.00 1.46 17.95
CA PRO A 94 13.42 1.21 17.77
C PRO A 94 14.07 2.45 18.37
N ALA A 95 15.04 2.28 19.28
CA ALA A 95 15.68 3.38 20.00
C ALA A 95 16.08 4.43 18.96
N LEU A 96 15.17 5.37 18.73
CA LEU A 96 15.24 6.33 17.67
C LEU A 96 16.17 7.32 18.30
N ASP A 97 17.36 7.46 17.71
CA ASP A 97 18.09 8.69 17.83
C ASP A 97 17.07 9.84 17.82
N PRO A 98 17.23 10.81 18.75
CA PRO A 98 16.22 11.82 19.03
C PRO A 98 15.62 12.31 17.72
N ILE A 99 14.30 12.18 17.58
CA ILE A 99 13.56 12.58 16.39
C ILE A 99 14.11 13.95 15.99
N PRO A 100 14.77 14.08 14.82
CA PRO A 100 15.37 15.34 14.43
C PRO A 100 14.27 16.39 14.50
N SER A 101 14.57 17.51 15.16
CA SER A 101 13.59 18.58 15.33
C SER A 101 13.09 18.98 13.95
N GLN A 102 11.84 19.46 13.82
CA GLN A 102 11.25 19.73 12.50
C GLN A 102 12.17 20.59 11.59
N ASP A 103 13.06 21.40 12.16
CA ASP A 103 14.10 22.22 11.50
C ASP A 103 15.31 21.48 10.91
N GLU A 104 15.55 20.22 11.27
CA GLU A 104 16.65 19.40 10.73
C GLU A 104 16.22 18.48 9.58
N LEU A 105 14.91 18.35 9.36
CA LEU A 105 14.36 17.61 8.22
C LEU A 105 14.62 18.39 6.92
N SER A 106 15.40 17.78 6.02
CA SER A 106 15.65 18.33 4.69
C SER A 106 14.32 18.59 3.95
N GLY A 107 14.31 19.58 3.05
CA GLY A 107 13.13 19.97 2.26
C GLY A 107 12.35 18.77 1.66
N PRO A 108 13.03 17.78 1.04
CA PRO A 108 12.37 16.58 0.51
C PRO A 108 11.69 15.72 1.58
N ALA A 109 12.28 15.60 2.77
CA ALA A 109 11.70 14.84 3.87
C ALA A 109 10.48 15.56 4.48
N ARG A 110 10.51 16.90 4.56
CA ARG A 110 9.34 17.71 4.97
C ARG A 110 8.19 17.58 3.96
N GLU A 111 8.49 17.60 2.66
CA GLU A 111 7.47 17.41 1.61
C GLU A 111 6.88 15.99 1.64
N LEU A 112 7.70 14.97 1.86
CA LEU A 112 7.23 13.58 2.03
C LEU A 112 6.32 13.42 3.25
N ILE A 113 6.74 13.94 4.41
CA ILE A 113 5.92 13.90 5.64
C ILE A 113 4.62 14.67 5.40
N GLY A 114 4.68 15.82 4.74
CA GLY A 114 3.50 16.59 4.37
C GLY A 114 2.57 15.82 3.42
N TYR A 115 3.12 15.16 2.41
CA TYR A 115 2.36 14.35 1.45
C TYR A 115 1.67 13.16 2.14
N PHE A 116 2.42 12.38 2.93
CA PHE A 116 1.86 11.24 3.65
C PHE A 116 0.88 11.66 4.74
N ALA A 117 1.14 12.73 5.49
CA ALA A 117 0.20 13.26 6.48
C ALA A 117 -1.11 13.71 5.81
N ARG A 118 -1.01 14.37 4.65
CA ARG A 118 -2.18 14.82 3.89
C ARG A 118 -2.99 13.66 3.34
N ARG A 119 -2.33 12.65 2.75
CA ARG A 119 -2.95 11.39 2.32
C ARG A 119 -3.60 10.67 3.50
N MET A 120 -2.91 10.50 4.62
CA MET A 120 -3.46 9.82 5.80
C MET A 120 -4.62 10.59 6.46
N SER A 121 -4.69 11.91 6.28
CA SER A 121 -5.82 12.74 6.72
C SER A 121 -7.03 12.67 5.78
N GLU A 122 -6.92 12.01 4.63
CA GLU A 122 -8.07 11.78 3.76
C GLU A 122 -9.04 10.80 4.44
N PRO A 123 -10.34 11.12 4.50
CA PRO A 123 -11.32 10.32 5.23
C PRO A 123 -11.39 8.87 4.72
N ALA A 124 -11.15 8.66 3.42
CA ALA A 124 -11.11 7.33 2.82
C ALA A 124 -9.93 6.47 3.31
N ILE A 125 -8.77 7.07 3.63
CA ILE A 125 -7.62 6.37 4.19
C ILE A 125 -7.83 6.10 5.68
N ALA A 126 -8.39 7.06 6.41
CA ALA A 126 -8.73 6.88 7.82
C ALA A 126 -9.75 5.74 8.03
N ASP A 127 -10.80 5.69 7.20
CA ASP A 127 -11.82 4.62 7.26
C ASP A 127 -11.26 3.25 6.87
N LEU A 128 -10.33 3.20 5.90
CA LEU A 128 -9.66 1.95 5.52
C LEU A 128 -8.74 1.45 6.65
N LEU A 129 -7.97 2.34 7.27
CA LEU A 129 -7.10 1.98 8.40
C LEU A 129 -7.92 1.49 9.60
N GLU A 130 -9.03 2.15 9.91
CA GLU A 130 -9.91 1.77 11.01
C GLU A 130 -10.65 0.45 10.73
N SER A 131 -11.12 0.24 9.49
CA SER A 131 -11.73 -1.05 9.10
C SER A 131 -10.73 -2.20 9.11
N THR A 132 -9.48 -1.95 8.68
CA THR A 132 -8.40 -2.94 8.72
C THR A 132 -7.98 -3.24 10.16
N ARG A 133 -7.93 -2.22 11.04
CA ARG A 133 -7.67 -2.39 12.48
C ARG A 133 -8.72 -3.27 13.14
N ARG A 134 -10.00 -3.00 12.89
CA ARG A 134 -11.11 -3.82 13.41
C ARG A 134 -11.08 -5.26 12.90
N ALA A 135 -10.66 -5.48 11.66
CA ALA A 135 -10.53 -6.83 11.09
C ALA A 135 -9.35 -7.62 11.67
N LEU A 136 -8.35 -6.95 12.25
CA LEU A 136 -7.19 -7.58 12.90
C LEU A 136 -7.40 -7.82 14.42
N GLU A 137 -8.34 -7.10 15.04
CA GLU A 137 -8.68 -7.24 16.47
C GLU A 137 -9.85 -8.21 16.74
N ALA A 138 -10.50 -8.75 15.70
CA ALA A 138 -11.59 -9.72 15.76
C ALA A 138 -11.11 -11.15 15.45
#